data_AF-A0A835X8D4-F1
#
_entry.id   AF-A0A835X8D4-F1
#
_cell.length_a   1.000
_cell.length_b   1.000
_cell.length_c   1.000
_cell.angle_alpha   90.00
_cell.angle_beta   90.00
_cell.angle_gamma   90.00
#
_symmetry.space_group_name_H-M   'P 1'
#
loop_
_entity.id
_entity.type
_entity.pdbx_description
1 polymer ?
#
loop_
_entity_poly.entity_id
_entity_poly.type
_entity_poly.pdbx_seq_one_letter_code
_entity_poly.pdbx_strand_id
1 'polypeptide(L)' 'MNPMDVIEGEDQVVEKTGEVFPGLIIAGMSVTETHGLARMGPTFGSMLFSGKKAAEITASKIKELGR' A
#
# COMPACT_ATOMS: atom_id res chain seq x y z
N MET A 1 2.35 0.19 -20.94
CA MET A 1 2.72 0.52 -19.56
C MET A 1 2.73 2.03 -19.47
N ASN A 2 1.84 2.61 -18.67
CA ASN A 2 1.79 4.06 -18.43
C ASN A 2 2.46 4.31 -17.07
N PRO A 3 3.77 4.62 -17.01
CA PRO A 3 4.48 4.72 -15.74
C PRO A 3 4.04 5.90 -14.87
N MET A 4 3.33 6.88 -15.45
CA MET A 4 2.77 8.05 -14.79
C MET A 4 1.28 8.13 -15.09
N ASP A 5 0.48 7.43 -14.30
CA ASP A 5 -0.98 7.45 -14.37
C ASP A 5 -1.51 7.66 -12.95
N VAL A 6 -2.17 8.80 -12.76
CA VAL A 6 -2.64 9.22 -11.43
C VAL A 6 -3.79 8.34 -10.96
N ILE A 7 -4.75 8.06 -11.84
CA ILE A 7 -5.96 7.33 -11.47
C ILE A 7 -5.58 5.87 -11.17
N GLU A 8 -4.88 5.22 -12.10
CA GLU A 8 -4.43 3.85 -11.91
C GLU A 8 -3.45 3.73 -10.73
N GLY A 9 -2.50 4.67 -10.60
CA GLY A 9 -1.51 4.66 -9.53
C GLY A 9 -2.11 4.83 -8.14
N GLU A 10 -3.08 5.74 -7.97
CA GLU A 10 -3.71 5.96 -6.67
C GLU A 10 -4.55 4.75 -6.22
N ASP A 11 -5.37 4.20 -7.12
CA ASP A 11 -6.22 3.05 -6.81
C ASP A 11 -5.36 1.81 -6.48
N GLN A 12 -4.39 1.50 -7.34
CA GLN A 12 -3.56 0.29 -7.17
C GLN A 12 -2.70 0.34 -5.91
N VAL A 13 -2.24 1.52 -5.46
CA VAL A 13 -1.48 1.62 -4.21
C VAL A 13 -2.35 1.26 -3.01
N VAL A 14 -3.59 1.74 -2.96
CA VAL A 14 -4.51 1.39 -1.86
C VAL A 14 -4.88 -0.10 -1.94
N GLU A 15 -5.20 -0.61 -3.12
CA GLU A 15 -5.56 -2.02 -3.34
C GLU A 15 -4.45 -2.98 -2.94
N LYS A 16 -3.21 -2.71 -3.33
CA LYS A 16 -2.06 -3.61 -3.11
C LYS A 16 -1.31 -3.38 -1.79
N THR A 17 -1.70 -2.37 -1.01
CA THR A 17 -1.22 -2.24 0.37
C THR A 17 -1.54 -3.50 1.17
N GLY A 18 -0.52 -4.11 1.78
CA GLY A 18 -0.70 -5.35 2.51
C GLY A 18 0.58 -6.00 3.01
N GLU A 19 0.43 -7.21 3.53
CA GLU A 19 1.55 -8.05 3.98
C GLU A 19 2.17 -8.78 2.78
N VAL A 20 3.46 -8.57 2.55
CA VAL A 20 4.20 -9.20 1.43
C VAL A 20 5.12 -10.34 1.88
N PHE A 21 5.37 -10.43 3.18
CA PHE A 21 6.05 -11.53 3.84
C PHE A 21 5.53 -11.61 5.28
N PRO A 22 5.49 -12.78 5.94
CA PRO A 22 5.02 -12.87 7.33
C PRO A 22 5.68 -11.82 8.26
N GLY A 23 4.86 -10.91 8.79
CA GLY A 23 5.26 -9.78 9.64
C GLY A 23 5.74 -8.52 8.91
N LEU A 24 5.79 -8.51 7.58
CA LEU A 24 6.24 -7.38 6.77
C LEU A 24 5.09 -6.79 5.94
N ILE A 25 4.61 -5.63 6.39
CA ILE A 25 3.52 -4.88 5.76
C ILE A 25 4.12 -3.68 5.02
N ILE A 26 3.69 -3.46 3.78
CA ILE A 26 4.09 -2.34 2.95
C ILE A 26 2.95 -1.36 2.73
N ALA A 27 3.29 -0.07 2.60
CA ALA A 27 2.35 1.03 2.45
C ALA A 27 2.95 2.20 1.65
N GLY A 28 2.09 3.06 1.13
CA GLY A 28 2.45 4.21 0.31
C GLY A 28 3.28 3.81 -0.91
N MET A 29 4.28 4.63 -1.25
CA MET A 29 5.10 4.44 -2.45
C MET A 29 5.91 3.14 -2.46
N SER A 30 6.15 2.49 -1.31
CA SER A 30 6.82 1.18 -1.29
C SER A 30 5.99 0.08 -1.99
N VAL A 31 4.66 0.24 -2.02
CA VAL A 31 3.73 -0.65 -2.74
C VAL A 31 3.96 -0.58 -4.25
N THR A 32 4.17 0.63 -4.78
CA THR A 32 4.48 0.85 -6.20
C THR A 32 5.75 0.12 -6.62
N GLU A 33 6.83 0.24 -5.85
CA GLU A 33 8.12 -0.40 -6.17
C GLU A 33 8.06 -1.92 -6.01
N THR A 34 7.32 -2.42 -5.02
CA THR A 34 7.18 -3.87 -4.79
C THR A 34 6.38 -4.57 -5.89
N HIS A 35 5.41 -3.87 -6.50
CA HIS A 35 4.49 -4.46 -7.49
C HIS A 35 4.62 -3.89 -8.91
N GLY A 36 5.58 -2.99 -9.16
CA GLY A 36 5.80 -2.38 -10.47
C GLY A 36 4.62 -1.53 -10.97
N LEU A 37 4.00 -0.75 -10.10
CA LEU A 37 2.79 0.05 -10.41
C LEU A 37 3.13 1.40 -11.04
N ALA A 38 2.10 2.06 -11.58
CA ALA A 38 2.21 3.45 -12.02
C ALA A 38 2.45 4.40 -10.82
N ARG A 39 3.19 5.48 -11.05
CA ARG A 39 3.35 6.58 -10.09
C ARG A 39 2.25 7.62 -10.31
N MET A 40 1.76 8.21 -9.21
CA MET A 40 0.64 9.17 -9.23
C MET A 40 1.05 10.65 -9.25
N GLY A 41 2.35 10.96 -9.16
CA GLY A 41 2.81 12.35 -9.14
C GLY A 41 2.46 13.08 -7.82
N PRO A 42 2.21 14.40 -7.84
CA PRO A 42 2.05 15.21 -6.64
C PRO A 42 0.63 15.14 -6.04
N THR A 43 0.10 13.93 -5.88
CA THR A 43 -1.15 13.64 -5.16
C THR A 43 -0.86 12.71 -3.98
N PHE A 44 -1.67 12.82 -2.92
CA PHE A 44 -1.39 12.13 -1.65
C PHE A 44 -2.60 11.38 -1.08
N GLY A 45 -3.72 11.32 -1.82
CA GLY A 45 -4.94 10.66 -1.33
C GLY A 45 -4.68 9.18 -1.07
N SER A 46 -4.10 8.50 -2.05
CA SER A 46 -3.68 7.10 -1.94
C SER A 46 -2.70 6.85 -0.79
N MET A 47 -1.81 7.79 -0.47
CA MET A 47 -0.84 7.65 0.63
C MET A 47 -1.55 7.56 1.99
N LEU A 48 -2.55 8.40 2.22
CA LEU A 48 -3.32 8.42 3.46
C LEU A 48 -4.19 7.16 3.60
N PHE A 49 -4.88 6.76 2.53
CA PHE A 49 -5.71 5.55 2.54
C PHE A 49 -4.89 4.26 2.65
N SER A 50 -3.74 4.22 1.97
CA SER A 50 -2.77 3.13 2.11
C SER A 50 -2.25 3.03 3.54
N GLY A 51 -1.83 4.14 4.15
CA GLY A 51 -1.39 4.15 5.54
C GLY A 51 -2.47 3.66 6.51
N LYS A 52 -3.72 4.11 6.33
CA LYS A 52 -4.86 3.64 7.11
C LYS A 52 -5.05 2.13 6.98
N LYS A 53 -5.08 1.60 5.76
CA LYS A 53 -5.24 0.17 5.51
C LYS A 53 -4.08 -0.65 6.11
N ALA A 54 -2.84 -0.17 5.98
CA ALA A 54 -1.68 -0.82 6.58
C ALA A 54 -1.78 -0.88 8.11
N ALA A 55 -2.27 0.19 8.76
CA ALA A 55 -2.50 0.20 10.21
C ALA A 55 -3.59 -0.80 10.63
N GLU A 56 -4.69 -0.91 9.88
CA GLU A 56 -5.75 -1.89 10.11
C GLU A 56 -5.25 -3.33 9.98
N ILE A 57 -4.46 -3.63 8.94
CA ILE A 57 -3.83 -4.94 8.74
C ILE A 57 -2.85 -5.24 9.89
N THR A 58 -2.01 -4.27 10.26
CA THR A 58 -1.05 -4.42 11.36
C THR A 58 -1.78 -4.72 12.67
N ALA A 59 -2.86 -4.00 12.96
CA ALA A 59 -3.66 -4.21 14.17
C ALA A 59 -4.31 -5.60 14.21
N SER A 60 -4.73 -6.15 13.06
CA SER A 60 -5.19 -7.54 12.96
C SER A 60 -4.05 -8.53 13.21
N LYS A 61 -2.91 -8.35 12.54
CA LYS A 61 -1.76 -9.24 12.61
C LYS A 61 -1.15 -9.32 14.01
N ILE A 62 -1.07 -8.20 14.72
CA ILE A 62 -0.59 -8.18 16.11
C ILE A 62 -1.48 -9.07 17.01
N LYS A 63 -2.80 -9.08 16.80
CA LYS A 63 -3.72 -9.95 17.55
C LYS A 63 -3.57 -11.44 17.19
N GLU A 64 -3.19 -11.75 15.95
CA GLU A 64 -2.92 -13.13 15.51
C GLU A 64 -1.58 -13.65 16.05
N LEU A 65 -0.58 -12.77 16.23
CA LEU A 65 0.77 -13.13 16.66
C LEU A 65 0.93 -13.27 18.19
N GLY A 66 0.06 -12.65 18.99
CA GLY A 66 -0.13 -13.01 20.41
C GLY A 66 -1.07 -14.21 20.49
N ARG A 67 -0.71 -15.39 21.01
CA ARG A 67 -0.20 -15.65 22.37
C ARG A 67 -0.85 -14.76 23.42
#